data_AF-A0A2G5XR37-F1
#
_entry.id   AF-A0A2G5XR37-F1
#
_cell.length_a   1.000
_cell.length_b   1.000
_cell.length_c   1.000
_cell.angle_alpha   90.00
_cell.angle_beta   90.00
_cell.angle_gamma   90.00
#
_symmetry.space_group_name_H-M   'P 1'
#
loop_
_entity.id
_entity.type
_entity.pdbx_description
1 polymer ?
#
loop_
_entity_poly.entity_id
_entity_poly.type
_entity_poly.pdbx_seq_one_letter_code
_entity_poly.pdbx_strand_id
1 'polypeptide(L)' 'MDNMFKLLGFWSGIFAVMFYVGNMVPAALLMVAGTIFFVLLGYLKLSERMYIYLFGAYLMIFMVGFSYYSIFIHVPGGGH' A
#
# COMPACT_ATOMS: atom_id res chain seq x y z
N MET A 1 8.16 5.95 -16.42
CA MET A 1 7.72 5.39 -15.11
C MET A 1 6.27 4.86 -15.09
N ASP A 2 5.41 5.17 -16.06
CA ASP A 2 3.98 4.79 -16.06
C ASP A 2 3.70 3.29 -15.87
N ASN A 3 4.49 2.42 -16.51
CA ASN A 3 4.33 0.97 -16.38
C ASN A 3 4.77 0.44 -15.01
N MET A 4 5.66 1.14 -14.29
CA MET A 4 6.06 0.73 -12.94
C MET A 4 4.94 0.91 -11.93
N PHE A 5 4.18 2.01 -12.00
CA PHE A 5 3.02 2.21 -11.12
C PHE A 5 1.90 1.20 -11.40
N LYS A 6 1.70 0.82 -12.68
CA LYS A 6 0.77 -0.27 -13.04
C LYS A 6 1.24 -1.62 -12.53
N LEU A 7 2.55 -1.91 -12.58
CA LEU A 7 3.13 -3.12 -12.02
C LEU A 7 2.98 -3.17 -10.49
N LEU A 8 3.22 -2.06 -9.80
CA LEU A 8 2.99 -1.94 -8.36
C LEU A 8 1.52 -2.12 -7.99
N GLY A 9 0.61 -1.54 -8.78
CA GLY A 9 -0.83 -1.77 -8.66
C GLY A 9 -1.21 -3.24 -8.83
N PHE A 10 -0.65 -3.92 -9.84
CA PHE A 10 -0.89 -5.34 -10.05
C PHE A 10 -0.45 -6.20 -8.85
N TRP A 11 0.77 -5.99 -8.34
CA TRP A 11 1.28 -6.74 -7.19
C TRP A 11 0.53 -6.44 -5.90
N SER A 12 0.20 -5.18 -5.62
CA SER A 12 -0.64 -4.83 -4.47
C SER A 12 -2.03 -5.46 -4.55
N GLY A 13 -2.59 -5.60 -5.76
CA GLY A 13 -3.86 -6.30 -5.99
C GLY A 13 -3.77 -7.79 -5.65
N ILE A 14 -2.69 -8.47 -6.05
CA ILE A 14 -2.43 -9.86 -5.67
C ILE A 14 -2.35 -9.99 -4.15
N PHE A 15 -1.60 -9.11 -3.47
CA PHE A 15 -1.51 -9.15 -2.02
C PHE A 15 -2.86 -8.89 -1.33
N ALA A 16 -3.69 -8.02 -1.88
CA ALA A 16 -5.04 -7.80 -1.37
C ALA A 16 -5.88 -9.08 -1.40
N VAL A 17 -5.84 -9.83 -2.52
CA VAL A 17 -6.53 -11.12 -2.64
C VAL A 17 -5.96 -12.14 -1.66
N MET A 18 -4.63 -12.20 -1.52
CA MET A 18 -3.98 -13.12 -0.58
C MET A 18 -4.37 -12.83 0.88
N PHE A 19 -4.39 -11.56 1.30
CA PHE A 19 -4.83 -11.17 2.65
C PHE A 19 -6.31 -11.43 2.88
N TYR A 20 -7.15 -11.27 1.85
CA TYR A 20 -8.57 -11.59 1.94
C TYR A 20 -8.79 -13.09 2.16
N VAL A 21 -8.11 -13.93 1.37
CA VAL A 21 -8.12 -15.39 1.54
C VAL A 21 -7.54 -15.80 2.89
N GLY A 22 -6.54 -15.07 3.39
CA GLY A 22 -5.97 -15.24 4.74
C GLY A 22 -6.86 -14.75 5.90
N ASN A 23 -8.12 -14.38 5.66
CA ASN A 23 -9.05 -13.81 6.65
C ASN A 23 -8.55 -12.51 7.34
N MET A 24 -7.53 -11.84 6.77
CA MET A 24 -7.00 -10.58 7.28
C MET A 24 -7.70 -9.39 6.62
N VAL A 25 -9.01 -9.26 6.85
CA VAL A 25 -9.87 -8.25 6.18
C VAL A 25 -9.34 -6.82 6.28
N PRO A 26 -8.85 -6.34 7.45
CA PRO A 26 -8.31 -4.97 7.55
C PRO A 26 -7.07 -4.75 6.65
N ALA A 27 -6.18 -5.74 6.59
CA ALA A 27 -4.98 -5.68 5.74
C ALA A 27 -5.34 -5.79 4.25
N ALA A 28 -6.31 -6.63 3.91
CA ALA A 28 -6.83 -6.75 2.55
C ALA A 28 -7.38 -5.41 2.05
N LEU A 29 -8.20 -4.72 2.86
CA LEU A 29 -8.76 -3.40 2.51
C LEU A 29 -7.68 -2.34 2.29
N LEU A 30 -6.65 -2.31 3.14
CA LEU A 30 -5.50 -1.41 2.96
C LEU A 30 -4.76 -1.68 1.65
N MET A 31 -4.56 -2.94 1.29
CA MET A 31 -3.91 -3.31 0.03
C MET A 31 -4.79 -3.01 -1.19
N VAL A 32 -6.12 -3.15 -1.09
CA VAL A 32 -7.05 -2.71 -2.15
C VAL A 32 -6.95 -1.19 -2.33
N ALA A 33 -6.95 -0.41 -1.24
CA ALA A 33 -6.81 1.04 -1.33
C ALA A 33 -5.48 1.45 -1.99
N GLY A 34 -4.37 0.81 -1.61
CA GLY A 34 -3.07 0.99 -2.25
C GLY A 34 -3.07 0.62 -3.74
N THR A 35 -3.74 -0.49 -4.09
CA THR A 35 -3.91 -0.93 -5.48
C THR A 35 -4.61 0.12 -6.32
N ILE A 36 -5.75 0.61 -5.84
CA ILE A 36 -6.52 1.65 -6.53
C ILE A 36 -5.65 2.89 -6.72
N PHE A 37 -4.93 3.34 -5.69
CA PHE A 37 -4.04 4.48 -5.75
C PHE A 37 -2.95 4.33 -6.83
N PHE A 38 -2.24 3.20 -6.85
CA PHE A 38 -1.17 2.96 -7.83
C PHE A 38 -1.70 2.82 -9.26
N VAL A 39 -2.84 2.16 -9.44
CA VAL A 39 -3.48 1.99 -10.75
C VAL A 39 -3.95 3.34 -11.28
N LEU A 40 -4.64 4.16 -10.47
CA LEU A 40 -5.13 5.49 -10.87
C LEU A 40 -3.95 6.40 -11.28
N LEU A 41 -2.91 6.45 -10.44
CA LEU A 41 -1.72 7.24 -10.74
C LEU A 41 -0.96 6.72 -11.96
N GLY A 42 -0.93 5.41 -12.21
CA GLY A 42 -0.29 4.84 -13.39
C GLY A 42 -1.00 5.17 -14.72
N TYR A 43 -2.28 5.59 -14.68
CA TYR A 43 -3.00 6.09 -15.85
C TYR A 43 -2.88 7.61 -16.04
N LEU A 44 -2.57 8.34 -14.97
CA LEU A 44 -2.26 9.76 -15.03
C LEU A 44 -0.84 9.89 -15.56
N LYS A 45 -0.68 10.26 -16.84
CA LYS A 45 0.61 10.47 -17.53
C LYS A 45 1.43 11.61 -16.90
N LEU A 46 1.89 11.42 -15.67
CA LEU A 46 2.65 12.39 -14.89
C LEU A 46 4.11 12.42 -15.33
N SER A 47 4.81 13.51 -15.00
CA SER A 47 6.25 13.57 -15.21
C SER A 47 6.98 12.57 -14.30
N GLU A 48 8.12 12.05 -14.76
CA GLU A 48 8.86 11.01 -14.03
C GLU A 48 9.30 11.46 -12.62
N ARG A 49 9.62 12.76 -12.46
CA ARG A 49 9.93 13.34 -11.15
C ARG A 49 8.74 13.29 -10.19
N MET A 50 7.53 13.55 -10.69
CA MET A 50 6.31 13.49 -9.88
C MET A 50 6.02 12.07 -9.41
N TYR A 51 6.25 11.06 -10.25
CA TYR A 51 6.12 9.66 -9.84
C TYR A 51 7.07 9.29 -8.69
N ILE A 52 8.32 9.76 -8.73
CA ILE A 52 9.29 9.50 -7.66
C ILE A 52 8.87 10.20 -6.35
N TYR A 53 8.40 11.44 -6.43
CA TYR A 53 7.90 12.15 -5.24
C TYR A 53 6.65 11.49 -4.64
N LEU A 54 5.70 11.06 -5.47
CA LEU A 54 4.51 10.34 -5.02
C LEU A 54 4.86 8.99 -4.39
N PHE A 55 5.82 8.27 -4.98
CA PHE A 55 6.32 7.02 -4.42
C PHE A 55 7.01 7.23 -3.07
N GLY A 56 7.87 8.25 -2.96
CA GLY A 56 8.53 8.60 -1.70
C GLY A 56 7.52 9.01 -0.61
N ALA A 57 6.52 9.82 -0.95
CA ALA A 57 5.45 10.19 -0.04
C ALA A 57 4.62 8.98 0.41
N TYR A 58 4.29 8.07 -0.50
CA TYR A 58 3.62 6.81 -0.18
C TYR A 58 4.42 5.99 0.84
N LEU A 59 5.73 5.81 0.61
CA LEU A 59 6.60 5.09 1.53
C LEU A 59 6.70 5.75 2.89
N MET A 60 6.78 7.09 2.94
CA MET A 60 6.81 7.83 4.20
C MET A 60 5.52 7.63 5.00
N ILE A 61 4.36 7.79 4.37
CA ILE A 61 3.06 7.60 5.01
C ILE A 61 2.93 6.15 5.50
N PHE A 62 3.30 5.18 4.66
CA PHE A 62 3.24 3.77 5.03
C PHE A 62 4.17 3.46 6.21
N MET A 63 5.40 3.98 6.20
CA MET A 63 6.37 3.78 7.28
C MET A 63 5.90 4.39 8.59
N VAL A 64 5.42 5.64 8.57
CA VAL A 64 4.90 6.31 9.77
C VAL A 64 3.64 5.62 10.28
N GLY A 65 2.69 5.31 9.37
CA GLY A 65 1.45 4.63 9.72
C GLY A 65 1.68 3.24 10.31
N PHE A 66 2.58 2.46 9.71
CA PHE A 66 2.95 1.15 10.21
C PHE A 66 3.70 1.24 11.55
N SER A 67 4.60 2.21 11.72
CA SER A 67 5.30 2.42 13.00
C SER A 67 4.33 2.82 14.11
N TYR A 68 3.38 3.71 13.81
CA TYR A 68 2.35 4.08 14.78
C TYR A 68 1.47 2.88 15.15
N TYR A 69 1.03 2.12 14.15
CA TYR A 69 0.26 0.90 14.38
C TYR A 69 1.05 -0.10 15.23
N SER A 70 2.32 -0.37 14.92
CA SER A 70 3.11 -1.38 15.63
C SER A 70 3.50 -0.98 17.07
N ILE A 71 3.67 0.31 17.34
CA ILE A 71 4.07 0.81 18.67
C ILE A 71 2.87 1.02 19.59
N PHE A 72 1.77 1.57 19.07
CA PHE A 72 0.67 2.06 19.91
C PHE A 72 -0.61 1.25 19.82
N ILE A 73 -0.92 0.67 18.65
CA ILE A 73 -2.18 -0.07 18.43
C ILE A 73 -1.96 -1.57 18.61
N HIS A 74 -0.87 -2.08 18.06
CA HIS A 74 -0.50 -3.47 18.14
C HIS A 74 0.19 -3.71 19.49
N VAL A 75 -0.57 -4.14 20.50
CA VAL A 75 0.00 -4.50 21.80
C VAL A 75 0.82 -5.79 21.63
N PRO A 76 2.15 -5.76 21.79
CA PRO A 76 2.95 -6.98 21.78
C PRO A 76 2.64 -7.76 23.06
N GLY A 77 1.97 -8.91 22.94
CA GLY A 77 1.69 -9.81 24.07
C GLY A 77 0.30 -9.72 24.72
N GLY A 78 -0.67 -9.00 24.14
CA GLY A 78 -2.05 -8.91 24.65
C GLY A 78 -2.98 -10.08 24.29
N GLY A 79 -2.42 -11.20 23.87
CA GLY A 79 -3.16 -12.37 23.43
C GLY A 79 -2.22 -13.53 23.27
N HIS A 80 -1.87 -14.13 24.40
CA HIS A 80 -1.67 -15.56 24.68
C HIS A 80 -1.51 -15.68 26.20
#